data_AF-A0A7W9PQH2-F1
#
_entry.id   AF-A0A7W9PQH2-F1
#
_cell.length_a   1.000
_cell.length_b   1.000
_cell.length_c   1.000
_cell.angle_alpha   90.00
_cell.angle_beta   90.00
_cell.angle_gamma   90.00
#
_symmetry.space_group_name_H-M   'P 1'
#
loop_
_entity.id
_entity.type
_entity.pdbx_description
1 polymer ?
#
loop_
_entity_poly.entity_id
_entity_poly.type
_entity_poly.pdbx_seq_one_letter_code
_entity_poly.pdbx_strand_id
1 'polypeptide(L)'
;MRDERNDVSKAVTWGLLAAWAVHDTEEVVMVPRWVRTQVPELRKRFPRVPEPVWRGLEGADRREFSTAVALMAVVVGAAAAEGRRTGGRSAVYQTALNGFGAHGLVHLAQAAAVRGYTPGSATTPLVVLPFTLWARARLRRAGLLRPTRPRDVLQGIAFAAAAAVGTHAVAHRLVRGR
;
A
#
# COMPACT_ATOMS: atom_id res chain seq x y z
N MET A 1 31.97 26.90 6.77
CA MET A 1 30.63 26.66 6.22
C MET A 1 30.58 25.25 5.66
N ARG A 2 29.96 24.30 6.39
CA ARG A 2 29.74 22.95 5.86
C ARG A 2 28.52 23.01 4.94
N ASP A 3 28.70 22.49 3.74
CA ASP A 3 27.66 22.21 2.76
C ASP A 3 26.66 21.19 3.36
N GLU A 4 25.63 21.69 4.06
CA GLU A 4 24.46 20.92 4.49
C GLU A 4 23.66 20.52 3.25
N ARG A 5 24.19 19.56 2.48
CA ARG A 5 23.47 18.95 1.37
C ARG A 5 22.11 18.47 1.86
N ASN A 6 21.07 18.93 1.17
CA ASN A 6 19.65 18.56 1.31
C ASN A 6 19.42 17.04 1.51
N ASP A 7 19.62 16.55 2.71
CA ASP A 7 19.30 15.18 3.14
C ASP A 7 18.03 15.27 3.99
N VAL A 8 16.92 14.74 3.49
CA VAL A 8 15.69 14.68 4.30
C VAL A 8 15.88 13.71 5.46
N SER A 9 15.29 14.03 6.61
CA SER A 9 15.34 13.19 7.82
C SER A 9 14.98 11.73 7.54
N LYS A 10 15.59 10.79 8.29
CA LYS A 10 15.26 9.36 8.29
C LYS A 10 13.76 9.10 8.41
N ALA A 11 13.04 9.96 9.14
CA ALA A 11 11.59 9.84 9.30
C ALA A 11 10.83 9.99 7.98
N VAL A 12 11.32 10.79 7.02
CA VAL A 12 10.69 10.92 5.70
C VAL A 12 10.82 9.60 4.94
N THR A 13 12.00 8.97 4.96
CA THR A 13 12.25 7.76 4.16
C THR A 13 11.77 6.49 4.86
N TRP A 14 12.30 6.18 6.04
CA TRP A 14 11.94 4.97 6.80
C TRP A 14 10.55 5.03 7.40
N GLY A 15 9.98 6.23 7.56
CA GLY A 15 8.59 6.38 7.94
C GLY A 15 7.62 5.73 6.95
N LEU A 16 8.02 5.53 5.67
CA LEU A 16 7.18 4.82 4.70
C LEU A 16 6.99 3.37 5.13
N LEU A 17 8.07 2.70 5.51
CA LEU A 17 8.02 1.32 5.99
C LEU A 17 7.22 1.24 7.30
N ALA A 18 7.39 2.19 8.22
CA ALA A 18 6.65 2.21 9.48
C ALA A 18 5.14 2.44 9.27
N ALA A 19 4.77 3.42 8.44
CA ALA A 19 3.38 3.73 8.12
C ALA A 19 2.71 2.55 7.38
N TRP A 20 3.43 1.94 6.44
CA TRP A 20 3.00 0.73 5.75
C TRP A 20 2.79 -0.42 6.73
N ALA A 21 3.73 -0.68 7.64
CA ALA A 21 3.60 -1.78 8.60
C ALA A 21 2.37 -1.61 9.51
N VAL A 22 2.06 -0.38 9.94
CA VAL A 22 0.86 -0.11 10.75
C VAL A 22 -0.42 -0.37 9.94
N HIS A 23 -0.47 0.11 8.69
CA HIS A 23 -1.60 -0.09 7.78
C HIS A 23 -1.84 -1.57 7.46
N ASP A 24 -0.79 -2.28 7.00
CA ASP A 24 -0.91 -3.68 6.61
C ASP A 24 -1.12 -4.62 7.82
N THR A 25 -0.74 -4.22 9.03
CA THR A 25 -1.10 -4.97 10.25
C THR A 25 -2.62 -4.96 10.46
N GLU A 26 -3.30 -3.82 10.24
CA GLU A 26 -4.77 -3.79 10.25
C GLU A 26 -5.33 -4.78 9.23
N GLU A 27 -4.82 -4.76 8.00
CA GLU A 27 -5.27 -5.66 6.94
C GLU A 27 -5.08 -7.14 7.32
N VAL A 28 -3.88 -7.55 7.75
CA VAL A 28 -3.59 -8.94 8.16
C VAL A 28 -4.50 -9.42 9.29
N VAL A 29 -4.80 -8.54 10.25
CA VAL A 29 -5.69 -8.88 11.37
C VAL A 29 -7.15 -8.97 10.90
N MET A 30 -7.60 -8.03 10.07
CA MET A 30 -9.02 -7.81 9.80
C MET A 30 -9.53 -8.52 8.56
N VAL A 31 -8.72 -8.70 7.52
CA VAL A 31 -9.13 -9.35 6.24
C VAL A 31 -9.78 -10.72 6.47
N PRO A 32 -9.22 -11.67 7.24
CA PRO A 32 -9.83 -12.99 7.38
C PRO A 32 -11.21 -12.96 8.03
N ARG A 33 -11.44 -12.07 9.01
CA ARG A 33 -12.74 -11.89 9.65
C ARG A 33 -13.70 -11.18 8.69
N TRP A 34 -13.23 -10.14 8.01
CA TRP A 34 -14.04 -9.36 7.08
C TRP A 34 -14.52 -10.23 5.92
N VAL A 35 -13.64 -11.03 5.30
CA VAL A 35 -14.01 -11.96 4.23
C VAL A 35 -15.12 -12.90 4.69
N ARG A 36 -14.94 -13.59 5.82
CA ARG A 36 -15.94 -14.54 6.34
C ARG A 36 -17.30 -13.91 6.67
N THR A 37 -17.32 -12.66 7.12
CA THR A 37 -18.54 -12.04 7.66
C THR A 37 -19.23 -11.07 6.70
N GLN A 38 -18.49 -10.44 5.79
CA GLN A 38 -19.02 -9.40 4.90
C GLN A 38 -19.17 -9.90 3.46
N VAL A 39 -18.28 -10.76 2.95
CA VAL A 39 -18.36 -11.21 1.55
C VAL A 39 -19.68 -11.90 1.21
N PRO A 40 -20.26 -12.79 2.05
CA PRO A 40 -21.56 -13.39 1.77
C PRO A 40 -22.69 -12.36 1.64
N GLU A 41 -22.67 -11.31 2.46
CA GLU A 41 -23.68 -10.24 2.42
C GLU A 41 -23.47 -9.30 1.22
N LEU A 42 -22.22 -8.99 0.89
CA LEU A 42 -21.87 -8.20 -0.30
C LEU A 42 -22.25 -8.94 -1.58
N ARG A 43 -22.06 -10.25 -1.63
CA ARG A 43 -22.46 -11.09 -2.75
C ARG A 43 -23.97 -11.04 -3.01
N LYS A 44 -24.79 -11.07 -1.96
CA LYS A 44 -26.25 -10.87 -2.06
C LYS A 44 -26.59 -9.46 -2.56
N ARG A 45 -25.88 -8.45 -2.07
CA ARG A 45 -26.12 -7.03 -2.40
C ARG A 45 -25.69 -6.64 -3.81
N PHE A 46 -24.68 -7.31 -4.37
CA PHE A 46 -24.10 -7.00 -5.67
C PHE A 46 -24.16 -8.22 -6.62
N PRO A 47 -25.36 -8.69 -7.01
CA PRO A 47 -25.53 -9.91 -7.82
C PRO A 47 -24.97 -9.78 -9.25
N ARG A 48 -24.64 -8.57 -9.70
CA ARG A 48 -24.03 -8.29 -11.02
C ARG A 48 -22.52 -8.53 -11.04
N VAL A 49 -21.86 -8.65 -9.88
CA VAL A 49 -20.43 -8.93 -9.80
C VAL A 49 -20.20 -10.41 -10.15
N PRO A 50 -19.27 -10.73 -11.07
CA PRO A 50 -19.04 -12.10 -11.51
C PRO A 50 -18.65 -13.03 -10.36
N GLU A 51 -19.21 -14.25 -10.38
CA GLU A 51 -18.93 -15.30 -9.40
C GLU A 51 -17.43 -15.60 -9.18
N PRO A 52 -16.55 -15.58 -10.19
CA PRO A 52 -15.11 -15.73 -9.97
C PRO A 52 -14.50 -14.68 -9.03
N VAL A 53 -15.04 -13.46 -8.99
CA VAL A 53 -14.56 -12.39 -8.09
C VAL A 53 -14.85 -12.77 -6.63
N TRP A 54 -16.07 -13.24 -6.35
CA TRP A 54 -16.46 -13.67 -5.01
C TRP A 54 -15.65 -14.87 -4.53
N ARG A 55 -15.48 -15.89 -5.40
CA ARG A 55 -14.65 -17.06 -5.09
C ARG A 55 -13.19 -16.68 -4.84
N GLY A 56 -12.66 -15.69 -5.54
CA GLY A 56 -11.31 -15.17 -5.32
C GLY A 56 -11.16 -14.53 -3.92
N LEU A 57 -12.15 -13.73 -3.49
CA LEU A 57 -12.16 -13.12 -2.16
C LEU A 57 -12.30 -14.17 -1.04
N GLU A 58 -13.18 -15.16 -1.21
CA GLU A 58 -13.38 -16.25 -0.25
C GLU A 58 -12.20 -17.22 -0.18
N GLY A 59 -11.54 -17.45 -1.32
CA GLY A 59 -10.37 -18.32 -1.45
C GLY A 59 -9.05 -17.69 -0.97
N ALA A 60 -9.09 -16.46 -0.44
CA ALA A 60 -7.93 -15.79 0.13
C ALA A 60 -7.45 -16.52 1.39
N ASP A 61 -6.44 -17.37 1.23
CA ASP A 61 -5.84 -18.10 2.34
C ASP A 61 -5.01 -17.17 3.23
N ARG A 62 -5.12 -17.34 4.56
CA ARG A 62 -4.42 -16.50 5.54
C ARG A 62 -2.90 -16.64 5.42
N ARG A 63 -2.37 -17.84 5.13
CA ARG A 63 -0.91 -18.05 4.99
C ARG A 63 -0.42 -17.43 3.69
N GLU A 64 -1.16 -17.59 2.60
CA GLU A 64 -0.87 -16.94 1.32
C GLU A 64 -0.86 -15.41 1.46
N PHE A 65 -1.90 -14.81 2.07
CA PHE A 65 -1.97 -13.37 2.33
C PHE A 65 -0.80 -12.88 3.20
N SER A 66 -0.53 -13.56 4.33
CA SER A 66 0.57 -13.16 5.22
C SER A 66 1.94 -13.26 4.54
N THR A 67 2.12 -14.25 3.66
CA THR A 67 3.34 -14.39 2.86
C THR A 67 3.47 -13.26 1.83
N ALA A 68 2.36 -12.88 1.17
CA ALA A 68 2.35 -11.75 0.24
C ALA A 68 2.70 -10.43 0.96
N VAL A 69 2.13 -10.18 2.14
CA VAL A 69 2.47 -9.01 2.98
C VAL A 69 3.95 -9.02 3.37
N ALA A 70 4.51 -10.17 3.76
CA ALA A 70 5.94 -10.28 4.08
C ALA A 70 6.84 -9.96 2.88
N LEU A 71 6.48 -10.41 1.67
CA LEU A 71 7.19 -10.05 0.44
C LEU A 71 7.04 -8.56 0.11
N MET A 72 5.88 -7.98 0.34
CA MET A 72 5.64 -6.54 0.16
C MET A 72 6.50 -5.71 1.13
N ALA A 73 6.70 -6.18 2.37
CA ALA A 73 7.60 -5.55 3.32
C ALA A 73 9.02 -5.39 2.76
N VAL A 74 9.51 -6.38 2.01
CA VAL A 74 10.82 -6.31 1.33
C VAL A 74 10.82 -5.24 0.24
N VAL A 75 9.77 -5.17 -0.57
CA VAL A 75 9.64 -4.16 -1.64
C VAL A 75 9.61 -2.74 -1.05
N VAL A 76 8.76 -2.52 -0.04
CA VAL A 76 8.63 -1.22 0.63
C VAL A 76 9.91 -0.86 1.38
N GLY A 77 10.54 -1.84 2.05
CA GLY A 77 11.81 -1.68 2.74
C GLY A 77 12.95 -1.31 1.80
N ALA A 78 13.04 -1.95 0.63
CA ALA A 78 14.01 -1.61 -0.40
C ALA A 78 13.78 -0.19 -0.96
N ALA A 79 12.53 0.19 -1.22
CA ALA A 79 12.20 1.55 -1.64
C ALA A 79 12.56 2.60 -0.57
N ALA A 80 12.30 2.31 0.71
CA ALA A 80 12.67 3.18 1.83
C ALA A 80 14.19 3.29 2.01
N ALA A 81 14.93 2.19 1.87
CA ALA A 81 16.40 2.16 1.90
C ALA A 81 17.00 2.98 0.77
N GLU A 82 16.47 2.85 -0.44
CA GLU A 82 16.89 3.61 -1.61
C GLU A 82 16.56 5.10 -1.45
N GLY A 83 15.39 5.42 -0.89
CA GLY A 83 15.05 6.77 -0.45
C GLY A 83 16.08 7.32 0.52
N ARG A 84 16.48 6.54 1.53
CA ARG A 84 17.50 6.95 2.51
C ARG A 84 18.87 7.18 1.87
N ARG A 85 19.30 6.27 0.97
CA ARG A 85 20.58 6.33 0.26
C ARG A 85 20.71 7.57 -0.62
N THR A 86 19.60 8.00 -1.21
CA THR A 86 19.54 9.15 -2.13
C THR A 86 19.12 10.46 -1.45
N GLY A 87 18.95 10.47 -0.12
CA GLY A 87 18.46 11.64 0.60
C GLY A 87 17.06 12.07 0.17
N GLY A 88 16.20 11.12 -0.23
CA GLY A 88 14.82 11.36 -0.70
C GLY A 88 14.65 11.61 -2.20
N ARG A 89 15.73 11.70 -2.97
CA ARG A 89 15.69 11.97 -4.43
C ARG A 89 15.26 10.76 -5.28
N SER A 90 15.31 9.55 -4.73
CA SER A 90 15.02 8.33 -5.49
C SER A 90 13.66 8.34 -6.15
N ALA A 91 13.66 8.02 -7.44
CA ALA A 91 12.48 7.72 -8.23
C ALA A 91 11.63 6.63 -7.60
N VAL A 92 12.27 5.52 -7.23
CA VAL A 92 11.62 4.33 -6.68
C VAL A 92 10.93 4.68 -5.37
N TYR A 93 11.62 5.40 -4.47
CA TYR A 93 11.05 5.83 -3.21
C TYR A 93 9.84 6.75 -3.39
N GLN A 94 9.94 7.78 -4.25
CA GLN A 94 8.81 8.70 -4.45
C GLN A 94 7.64 8.04 -5.19
N THR A 95 7.90 7.09 -6.10
CA THR A 95 6.85 6.27 -6.73
C THR A 95 6.18 5.37 -5.70
N ALA A 96 6.93 4.69 -4.83
CA ALA A 96 6.37 3.87 -3.76
C ALA A 96 5.56 4.71 -2.76
N LEU A 97 6.03 5.90 -2.39
CA LEU A 97 5.30 6.84 -1.54
C LEU A 97 3.97 7.28 -2.18
N ASN A 98 3.97 7.57 -3.49
CA ASN A 98 2.74 7.88 -4.22
C ASN A 98 1.81 6.67 -4.32
N GLY A 99 2.36 5.48 -4.58
CA GLY A 99 1.62 4.22 -4.61
C GLY A 99 0.96 3.91 -3.27
N PHE A 100 1.67 4.10 -2.16
CA PHE A 100 1.13 3.94 -0.81
C PHE A 100 -0.05 4.88 -0.54
N GLY A 101 0.08 6.17 -0.89
CA GLY A 101 -1.04 7.12 -0.79
C GLY A 101 -2.23 6.74 -1.66
N ALA A 102 -1.99 6.33 -2.91
CA ALA A 102 -3.03 5.92 -3.85
C ALA A 102 -3.74 4.62 -3.41
N HIS A 103 -2.99 3.66 -2.86
CA HIS A 103 -3.53 2.44 -2.25
C HIS A 103 -4.53 2.75 -1.13
N GLY A 104 -4.20 3.68 -0.23
CA GLY A 104 -5.15 4.14 0.78
C GLY A 104 -6.45 4.70 0.17
N LEU A 105 -6.36 5.48 -0.92
CA LEU A 105 -7.56 5.98 -1.61
C LEU A 105 -8.42 4.86 -2.19
N VAL A 106 -7.82 3.75 -2.63
CA VAL A 106 -8.57 2.56 -3.08
C VAL A 106 -9.39 1.99 -1.92
N HIS A 107 -8.82 1.89 -0.71
CA HIS A 107 -9.57 1.44 0.47
C HIS A 107 -10.75 2.32 0.81
N LEU A 108 -10.57 3.64 0.74
CA LEU A 108 -11.68 4.58 0.97
C LEU A 108 -12.77 4.44 -0.10
N ALA A 109 -12.38 4.25 -1.36
CA ALA A 109 -13.34 4.00 -2.45
C ALA A 109 -14.11 2.68 -2.24
N GLN A 110 -13.42 1.62 -1.80
CA GLN A 110 -14.07 0.35 -1.46
C GLN A 110 -15.04 0.51 -0.29
N ALA A 111 -14.62 1.15 0.80
CA ALA A 111 -15.47 1.45 1.95
C ALA A 111 -16.72 2.26 1.57
N ALA A 112 -16.55 3.29 0.73
CA ALA A 112 -17.65 4.08 0.21
C ALA A 112 -18.61 3.24 -0.67
N ALA A 113 -18.06 2.40 -1.56
CA ALA A 113 -18.86 1.55 -2.45
C ALA A 113 -19.70 0.53 -1.67
N VAL A 114 -19.14 -0.07 -0.61
CA VAL A 114 -19.88 -0.99 0.26
C VAL A 114 -20.71 -0.26 1.32
N ARG A 115 -20.56 1.06 1.45
CA ARG A 115 -21.17 1.92 2.48
C ARG A 115 -20.88 1.39 3.89
N GLY A 116 -19.64 1.03 4.15
CA GLY A 116 -19.23 0.41 5.40
C GLY A 116 -17.73 0.25 5.53
N TYR A 117 -17.31 -0.38 6.62
CA TYR A 117 -15.89 -0.64 6.88
C TYR A 117 -15.33 -1.69 5.92
N THR A 118 -14.15 -1.41 5.38
CA THR A 118 -13.25 -2.38 4.75
C THR A 118 -11.91 -2.36 5.47
N PRO A 119 -11.19 -3.50 5.57
CA PRO A 119 -9.83 -3.51 6.11
C PRO A 119 -8.97 -2.47 5.37
N GLY A 120 -8.30 -1.60 6.12
CA GLY A 120 -7.49 -0.51 5.57
C GLY A 120 -8.23 0.83 5.49
N SER A 121 -9.55 0.85 5.60
CA SER A 121 -10.34 2.10 5.57
C SER A 121 -10.14 2.97 6.82
N ALA A 122 -9.82 2.38 7.97
CA ALA A 122 -9.59 3.11 9.21
C ALA A 122 -8.18 3.70 9.29
N THR A 123 -7.14 2.91 8.98
CA THR A 123 -5.77 3.43 9.00
C THR A 123 -5.45 4.33 7.82
N THR A 124 -6.22 4.32 6.72
CA THR A 124 -5.99 5.25 5.61
C THR A 124 -6.01 6.72 6.03
N PRO A 125 -7.11 7.25 6.61
CA PRO A 125 -7.16 8.65 7.03
C PRO A 125 -6.27 8.95 8.24
N LEU A 126 -5.94 7.94 9.06
CA LEU A 126 -5.17 8.11 10.30
C LEU A 126 -3.66 8.00 10.10
N VAL A 127 -3.20 7.24 9.10
CA VAL A 127 -1.80 6.86 8.90
C VAL A 127 -1.37 7.13 7.46
N VAL A 128 -2.02 6.49 6.49
CA VAL A 128 -1.58 6.48 5.08
C VAL A 128 -1.56 7.89 4.49
N LEU A 129 -2.69 8.61 4.56
CA LEU A 129 -2.81 9.95 3.99
C LEU A 129 -1.98 10.97 4.79
N PRO A 130 -2.04 11.03 6.14
CA PRO A 130 -1.22 11.95 6.91
C PRO A 130 0.27 11.78 6.65
N PHE A 131 0.77 10.53 6.67
CA PHE A 131 2.18 10.26 6.39
C PHE A 131 2.57 10.65 4.96
N THR A 132 1.79 10.24 3.96
CA THR A 132 2.09 10.51 2.55
C THR A 132 2.13 12.01 2.28
N LEU A 133 1.14 12.77 2.77
CA LEU A 133 1.09 14.23 2.60
C LEU A 133 2.25 14.92 3.31
N TRP A 134 2.54 14.50 4.55
CA TRP A 134 3.65 15.04 5.33
C TRP A 134 5.01 14.79 4.66
N ALA A 135 5.30 13.57 4.24
CA ALA A 135 6.55 13.19 3.59
C ALA A 135 6.74 13.96 2.28
N ARG A 136 5.68 14.07 1.46
CA ARG A 136 5.72 14.86 0.22
C ARG A 136 5.93 16.35 0.48
N ALA A 137 5.30 16.92 1.52
CA ALA A 137 5.53 18.31 1.90
C ALA A 137 6.99 18.54 2.36
N ARG A 138 7.60 17.58 3.04
CA ARG A 138 9.03 17.64 3.41
C ARG A 138 9.95 17.58 2.20
N LEU A 139 9.71 16.65 1.28
CA LEU A 139 10.46 16.57 0.02
C LEU A 139 10.31 17.86 -0.80
N ARG A 140 9.12 18.46 -0.84
CA ARG A 140 8.86 19.70 -1.58
C ARG A 140 9.64 20.87 -1.00
N ARG A 141 9.61 21.05 0.32
CA ARG A 141 10.36 22.11 1.02
C ARG A 141 11.88 21.99 0.81
N ALA A 142 12.38 20.76 0.68
CA ALA A 142 13.78 20.50 0.38
C ALA A 142 14.14 20.61 -1.12
N GLY A 143 13.20 20.96 -1.99
CA GLY A 143 13.41 21.01 -3.45
C GLY A 143 13.62 19.64 -4.12
N LEU A 144 13.27 18.55 -3.43
CA LEU A 144 13.53 17.17 -3.88
C LEU A 144 12.29 16.49 -4.45
N LEU A 145 11.09 17.03 -4.18
CA LEU A 145 9.85 16.41 -4.66
C LEU A 145 9.79 16.51 -6.19
N ARG A 146 9.69 15.34 -6.83
CA ARG A 146 9.49 15.27 -8.27
C ARG A 146 8.12 15.87 -8.64
N PRO A 147 8.01 16.49 -9.83
CA PRO A 147 6.73 16.99 -10.32
C PRO A 147 5.65 15.92 -10.21
N THR A 148 4.46 16.30 -9.75
CA THR A 148 3.32 15.39 -9.66
C THR A 148 2.40 15.66 -10.84
N ARG A 149 2.60 14.91 -11.92
CA ARG A 149 1.71 14.92 -13.08
C ARG A 149 0.72 13.75 -12.97
N PRO A 150 -0.40 13.76 -13.71
CA PRO A 150 -1.34 12.63 -13.72
C PRO A 150 -0.68 11.28 -14.02
N ARG A 151 0.31 11.26 -14.93
CA ARG A 151 1.11 10.07 -15.23
C ARG A 151 1.86 9.51 -14.02
N ASP A 152 2.31 10.35 -13.09
CA ASP A 152 3.10 9.91 -11.94
C ASP A 152 2.19 9.26 -10.87
N VAL A 153 0.92 9.71 -10.80
CA VAL A 153 -0.14 9.04 -10.01
C VAL A 153 -0.47 7.69 -10.64
N LEU A 154 -0.66 7.63 -11.95
CA LEU A 154 -0.88 6.38 -12.67
C LEU A 154 0.28 5.40 -12.49
N GLN A 155 1.52 5.88 -12.54
CA GLN A 155 2.71 5.07 -12.26
C GLN A 155 2.73 4.57 -10.81
N GLY A 156 2.33 5.39 -9.83
CA GLY A 156 2.21 4.96 -8.43
C GLY A 156 1.16 3.84 -8.26
N ILE A 157 -0.01 4.00 -8.88
CA ILE A 157 -1.07 2.97 -8.89
C ILE A 157 -0.58 1.70 -9.59
N ALA A 158 0.02 1.82 -10.78
CA ALA A 158 0.53 0.69 -11.54
C ALA A 158 1.63 -0.05 -10.78
N PHE A 159 2.53 0.69 -10.11
CA PHE A 159 3.56 0.11 -9.25
C PHE A 159 2.95 -0.66 -8.08
N ALA A 160 2.00 -0.06 -7.35
CA ALA A 160 1.33 -0.72 -6.22
C ALA A 160 0.59 -1.98 -6.68
N ALA A 161 -0.16 -1.90 -7.78
CA ALA A 161 -0.87 -3.04 -8.35
C ALA A 161 0.09 -4.15 -8.82
N ALA A 162 1.16 -3.80 -9.54
CA ALA A 162 2.15 -4.78 -10.00
C ALA A 162 2.88 -5.45 -8.83
N ALA A 163 3.25 -4.68 -7.80
CA ALA A 163 3.86 -5.22 -6.60
C ALA A 163 2.90 -6.14 -5.85
N ALA A 164 1.62 -5.76 -5.71
CA ALA A 164 0.61 -6.60 -5.08
C ALA A 164 0.41 -7.91 -5.85
N VAL A 165 0.18 -7.84 -7.16
CA VAL A 165 0.03 -9.03 -8.02
C VAL A 165 1.28 -9.92 -7.96
N GLY A 166 2.46 -9.33 -8.03
CA GLY A 166 3.73 -10.06 -7.98
C GLY A 166 3.93 -10.79 -6.65
N THR A 167 3.70 -10.10 -5.53
CA THR A 167 3.86 -10.69 -4.18
C THR A 167 2.83 -11.80 -3.93
N HIS A 168 1.58 -11.62 -4.36
CA HIS A 168 0.56 -12.65 -4.32
C HIS A 168 0.91 -13.87 -5.20
N ALA A 169 1.36 -13.65 -6.44
CA ALA A 169 1.75 -14.74 -7.32
C ALA A 169 2.93 -15.56 -6.77
N VAL A 170 3.91 -14.90 -6.15
CA VAL A 170 5.03 -15.59 -5.48
C VAL A 170 4.55 -16.31 -4.23
N ALA A 171 3.72 -15.68 -3.40
CA ALA A 171 3.15 -16.31 -2.20
C ALA A 171 2.34 -17.57 -2.53
N HIS A 172 1.48 -17.50 -3.56
CA HIS A 172 0.70 -18.63 -4.05
C HIS A 172 1.59 -19.82 -4.41
N ARG A 173 2.67 -19.58 -5.17
CA ARG A 173 3.65 -20.62 -5.53
C ARG A 173 4.38 -21.19 -4.32
N LEU A 174 4.75 -20.36 -3.35
CA LEU A 174 5.47 -20.81 -2.15
C LEU A 174 4.61 -21.62 -1.18
N VAL A 175 3.31 -21.30 -1.09
CA VAL A 175 2.38 -21.95 -0.15
C VAL A 175 1.72 -23.18 -0.76
N ARG A 176 1.33 -23.14 -2.05
CA ARG A 176 0.63 -24.25 -2.73
C ARG A 176 1.50 -25.12 -3.61
N GLY A 177 2.74 -24.69 -3.89
CA GLY A 177 3.75 -25.52 -4.57
C GLY A 177 4.53 -26.43 -3.60
N ARG A 178 4.09 -26.49 -2.33
CA ARG A 178 4.51 -27.47 -1.32
C ARG A 178 3.39 -28.48 -1.12
#